data_AF-A0AAV4I9X3-F1
#
_entry.id   AF-A0AAV4I9X3-F1
#
_cell.length_a   1.000
_cell.length_b   1.000
_cell.length_c   1.000
_cell.angle_alpha   90.00
_cell.angle_beta   90.00
_cell.angle_gamma   90.00
#
_symmetry.space_group_name_H-M   'P 1'
#
loop_
_entity.id
_entity.type
_entity.pdbx_description
1 polymer ?
#
loop_
_entity_poly.entity_id
_entity_poly.type
_entity_poly.pdbx_seq_one_letter_code
_entity_poly.pdbx_strand_id
1 'polypeptide(L)'
;MVGVKNDSNVCPKDISPFNIIQSEKLVEKAISAIAGFVNPFEVDGGLICLSSGQPVPDDLATNLVSVQHQGEQEFDNFVEKRLQSKVVSFHDPIRKKKMTIFSYLNKQKKNKKQKVKGIQENQGYGPEEYVWSASHGFSNTRHRFG
;
A
#
# COMPACT_ATOMS: atom_id res chain seq x y z
N MET A 1 9.02 -50.78 -46.48
CA MET A 1 9.49 -50.48 -45.11
C MET A 1 9.72 -49.00 -45.00
N VAL A 2 8.85 -48.28 -44.28
CA VAL A 2 9.02 -46.84 -44.03
C VAL A 2 9.83 -46.72 -42.74
N GLY A 3 11.06 -46.19 -42.85
CA GLY A 3 11.94 -45.99 -41.70
C GLY A 3 11.41 -44.87 -40.81
N VAL A 4 11.00 -45.21 -39.59
CA VAL A 4 10.69 -44.23 -38.54
C VAL A 4 12.03 -43.67 -38.04
N LYS A 5 12.30 -42.40 -38.33
CA LYS A 5 13.42 -41.66 -37.72
C LYS A 5 12.98 -41.28 -36.31
N ASN A 6 13.53 -41.96 -35.32
CA ASN A 6 13.40 -41.55 -33.92
C ASN A 6 14.40 -40.43 -33.65
N ASP A 7 13.98 -39.18 -33.82
CA ASP A 7 14.72 -37.99 -33.41
C ASP A 7 14.68 -37.87 -31.87
N SER A 8 15.29 -38.85 -31.21
CA SER A 8 15.44 -38.90 -29.75
C SER A 8 16.77 -38.28 -29.36
N ASN A 9 16.85 -36.93 -29.35
CA ASN A 9 17.87 -36.20 -28.58
C ASN A 9 17.70 -34.67 -28.59
N VAL A 10 16.46 -34.17 -28.54
CA VAL A 10 16.26 -32.75 -28.18
C VAL A 10 16.23 -32.69 -26.66
N CYS A 11 17.37 -32.41 -26.04
CA CYS A 11 17.40 -32.02 -24.65
C CYS A 11 16.54 -30.75 -24.54
N PRO A 12 15.42 -30.76 -23.80
CA PRO A 12 14.58 -29.59 -23.65
C PRO A 12 15.43 -28.42 -23.17
N LYS A 13 15.27 -27.24 -23.79
CA LYS A 13 16.12 -26.07 -23.52
C LYS A 13 16.22 -25.78 -22.02
N ASP A 14 15.14 -26.03 -21.30
CA ASP A 14 15.01 -25.77 -19.86
C ASP A 14 15.82 -26.74 -18.98
N ILE A 15 16.27 -27.89 -19.51
CA ILE A 15 17.06 -28.91 -18.80
C ILE A 15 18.57 -28.73 -19.10
N SER A 16 18.95 -27.69 -19.84
CA SER A 16 20.38 -27.39 -20.03
C SER A 16 21.06 -27.04 -18.70
N PRO A 17 22.33 -27.44 -18.49
CA PRO A 17 23.04 -27.22 -17.23
C PRO A 17 23.12 -25.73 -16.86
N PHE A 18 23.20 -24.84 -17.84
CA PHE A 18 23.16 -23.39 -17.63
C PHE A 18 21.82 -22.93 -17.03
N ASN A 19 20.69 -23.42 -17.57
CA ASN A 19 19.36 -23.06 -17.07
C ASN A 19 19.06 -23.67 -15.70
N ILE A 20 19.61 -24.85 -15.42
CA ILE A 20 19.53 -25.47 -14.08
C ILE A 20 20.24 -24.56 -13.05
N ILE A 21 21.49 -24.18 -13.30
CA ILE A 21 22.25 -23.29 -12.41
C ILE A 21 21.54 -21.92 -12.24
N GLN A 22 20.96 -21.39 -13.32
CA GLN A 22 20.25 -20.12 -13.27
C GLN A 22 18.95 -20.23 -12.44
N SER A 23 18.20 -21.32 -12.58
CA SER A 23 16.98 -21.56 -11.81
C SER A 23 17.28 -21.79 -10.33
N GLU A 24 18.35 -22.51 -9.99
CA GLU A 24 18.83 -22.67 -8.60
C GLU A 24 19.15 -21.30 -7.96
N LYS A 25 19.89 -20.45 -8.67
CA LYS A 25 20.19 -19.07 -8.19
C LYS A 25 18.94 -18.23 -7.98
N LEU A 26 17.91 -18.39 -8.83
CA LEU A 26 16.65 -17.67 -8.67
C LEU A 26 15.85 -18.17 -7.47
N VAL A 27 15.85 -19.49 -7.24
CA VAL A 27 15.23 -20.09 -6.05
C VAL A 27 15.94 -19.61 -4.78
N GLU A 28 17.27 -19.60 -4.75
CA GLU A 28 18.05 -19.05 -3.62
C GLU A 28 17.72 -17.57 -3.36
N LYS A 29 17.57 -16.77 -4.42
CA LYS A 29 17.13 -15.36 -4.30
C LYS A 29 15.71 -15.24 -3.75
N ALA A 30 14.78 -16.09 -4.17
CA ALA A 30 13.43 -16.08 -3.64
C ALA A 30 13.39 -16.48 -2.17
N ILE A 31 14.12 -17.55 -1.80
CA ILE A 31 14.22 -18.01 -0.41
C ILE A 31 14.84 -16.92 0.47
N SER A 32 15.95 -16.32 0.04
CA SER A 32 16.60 -15.23 0.80
C SER A 32 15.71 -14.00 0.95
N ALA A 33 14.94 -13.63 -0.09
CA ALA A 33 13.98 -12.54 0.01
C ALA A 33 12.86 -12.82 1.03
N ILE A 34 12.27 -14.02 0.99
CA ILE A 34 11.21 -14.42 1.93
C ILE A 34 11.77 -14.54 3.35
N ALA A 35 12.95 -15.13 3.52
CA ALA A 35 13.61 -15.25 4.81
C ALA A 35 14.01 -13.88 5.41
N GLY A 36 14.23 -12.88 4.55
CA GLY A 36 14.49 -11.50 4.97
C GLY A 36 13.25 -10.71 5.37
N PHE A 37 12.04 -11.28 5.23
CA PHE A 37 10.83 -10.61 5.69
C PHE A 37 10.79 -10.62 7.21
N VAL A 38 10.81 -9.43 7.80
CA VAL A 38 10.68 -9.25 9.23
C VAL A 38 9.19 -9.23 9.57
N ASN A 39 8.81 -9.90 10.66
CA ASN A 39 7.46 -9.80 11.19
C ASN A 39 7.19 -8.34 11.62
N PRO A 40 6.28 -7.60 10.96
CA PRO A 40 6.06 -6.19 11.25
C PRO A 40 5.44 -5.95 12.65
N PHE A 41 5.03 -7.00 13.36
CA PHE A 41 4.48 -6.92 14.71
C PHE A 41 5.49 -7.27 15.82
N GLU A 42 6.67 -7.79 15.46
CA GLU A 42 7.73 -8.13 16.43
C GLU A 42 8.81 -7.05 16.53
N VAL A 43 8.78 -6.05 15.64
CA VAL A 43 9.73 -4.94 15.66
C VAL A 43 9.18 -3.83 16.53
N ASP A 44 9.96 -3.37 17.51
CA ASP A 44 9.70 -2.15 18.27
C ASP A 44 9.84 -0.91 17.37
N GLY A 45 8.83 -0.67 16.52
CA GLY A 45 8.82 0.38 15.49
C GLY A 45 7.84 1.53 15.75
N GLY A 46 7.16 1.52 16.91
CA GLY A 46 6.10 2.48 17.21
C GLY A 46 4.81 2.22 16.43
N LEU A 47 3.83 3.12 16.58
CA LEU A 47 2.53 2.99 15.90
C LEU A 47 2.62 3.43 14.44
N ILE A 48 2.09 2.63 13.53
CA ILE A 48 2.05 2.90 12.08
C ILE A 48 0.60 2.97 11.60
N CYS A 49 0.32 3.91 10.71
CA CYS A 49 -0.98 4.02 10.06
C CYS A 49 -1.13 2.97 8.95
N LEU A 50 -2.05 2.00 9.13
CA LEU A 50 -2.25 0.88 8.19
C LEU A 50 -2.58 1.30 6.76
N SER A 51 -3.28 2.41 6.55
CA SER A 51 -3.68 2.87 5.21
C SER A 51 -2.59 3.62 4.46
N SER A 52 -1.59 4.18 5.16
CA SER A 52 -0.54 5.00 4.56
C SER A 52 0.87 4.44 4.75
N GLY A 53 1.05 3.46 5.63
CA GLY A 53 2.35 2.94 6.04
C GLY A 53 3.22 3.96 6.77
N GLN A 54 2.68 5.13 7.14
CA GLN A 54 3.45 6.20 7.78
C GLN A 54 3.44 6.06 9.30
N PRO A 55 4.54 6.41 9.99
CA PRO A 55 4.58 6.43 11.44
C PRO A 55 3.59 7.48 12.00
N VAL A 56 2.96 7.14 13.11
CA VAL A 56 2.04 8.02 13.84
C VAL A 56 2.88 9.01 14.68
N PRO A 57 2.54 10.31 14.70
CA PRO A 57 3.24 11.27 15.57
C PRO A 57 3.20 10.85 17.04
N ASP A 58 4.29 11.06 17.79
CA ASP A 58 4.45 10.58 19.16
C ASP A 58 3.34 11.06 20.11
N ASP A 59 2.92 12.32 19.99
CA ASP A 59 1.81 12.88 20.77
C ASP A 59 0.49 12.13 20.52
N LEU A 60 0.26 11.68 19.30
CA LEU A 60 -0.93 10.91 18.93
C LEU A 60 -0.79 9.45 19.38
N ALA A 61 0.41 8.88 19.24
CA ALA A 61 0.71 7.51 19.63
C ALA A 61 0.49 7.29 21.14
N THR A 62 1.05 8.17 21.97
CA THR A 62 0.86 8.15 23.45
C THR A 62 -0.60 8.28 23.84
N ASN A 63 -1.35 9.16 23.19
CA ASN A 63 -2.79 9.31 23.43
C ASN A 63 -3.60 8.09 23.00
N LEU A 64 -3.23 7.43 21.89
CA LEU A 64 -3.87 6.20 21.43
C LEU A 64 -3.66 5.04 22.40
N VAL A 65 -2.41 4.85 22.85
CA VAL A 65 -2.06 3.76 23.79
C VAL A 65 -2.75 3.96 25.15
N SER A 66 -2.88 5.22 25.61
CA SER A 66 -3.51 5.51 26.90
C SER A 66 -5.04 5.61 26.86
N VAL A 67 -5.67 5.51 25.69
CA VAL A 67 -7.12 5.77 25.52
C VAL A 67 -7.97 4.85 26.40
N GLN A 68 -7.59 3.58 26.47
CA GLN A 68 -8.32 2.56 27.21
C GLN A 68 -8.25 2.86 28.72
N HIS A 69 -7.03 3.04 29.22
CA HIS A 69 -6.80 3.34 30.62
C HIS A 69 -7.50 4.63 31.06
N GLN A 70 -7.50 5.65 30.21
CA GLN A 70 -8.24 6.88 30.47
C GLN A 70 -9.76 6.63 30.54
N GLY A 71 -10.30 5.76 29.69
CA GLY A 71 -11.72 5.41 29.72
C GLY A 71 -12.13 4.67 31.00
N GLU A 72 -11.30 3.73 31.44
CA GLU A 72 -11.47 2.99 32.70
C GLU A 72 -11.47 3.95 33.89
N GLN A 73 -10.51 4.87 33.97
CA GLN A 73 -10.46 5.88 35.02
C GLN A 73 -11.70 6.79 35.05
N GLU A 74 -12.22 7.20 33.88
CA GLU A 74 -13.44 8.02 33.83
C GLU A 74 -14.68 7.22 34.27
N PHE A 75 -14.72 5.91 33.98
CA PHE A 75 -15.77 5.03 34.46
C PHE A 75 -15.73 4.89 35.99
N ASP A 76 -14.57 4.62 36.58
CA ASP A 76 -14.43 4.51 38.02
C ASP A 76 -14.82 5.81 38.73
N ASN A 77 -14.38 6.95 38.19
CA ASN A 77 -14.80 8.27 38.65
C ASN A 77 -16.31 8.47 38.57
N PHE A 78 -16.97 7.99 37.53
CA PHE A 78 -18.42 8.07 37.38
C PHE A 78 -19.12 7.26 38.48
N VAL A 79 -18.69 6.02 38.69
CA VAL A 79 -19.25 5.13 39.73
C VAL A 79 -19.10 5.76 41.11
N GLU A 80 -17.90 6.21 41.45
CA GLU A 80 -17.61 6.81 42.75
C GLU A 80 -18.42 8.09 42.98
N LYS A 81 -18.39 9.04 42.03
CA LYS A 81 -18.96 10.38 42.22
C LYS A 81 -20.48 10.44 42.10
N ARG A 82 -21.08 9.59 41.26
CA ARG A 82 -22.53 9.64 40.99
C ARG A 82 -23.30 8.50 41.63
N LEU A 83 -22.76 7.28 41.67
CA LEU A 83 -23.50 6.13 42.19
C LEU A 83 -23.28 5.97 43.69
N GLN A 84 -22.03 6.03 44.15
CA GLN A 84 -21.69 5.75 45.55
C GLN A 84 -21.82 7.00 46.43
N SER A 85 -21.04 8.05 46.13
CA SER A 85 -20.98 9.26 46.98
C SER A 85 -22.10 10.26 46.70
N LYS A 86 -22.74 10.18 45.52
CA LYS A 86 -23.81 11.09 45.05
C LYS A 86 -23.43 12.58 45.15
N VAL A 87 -22.14 12.90 45.11
CA VAL A 87 -21.60 14.27 45.14
C VAL A 87 -22.01 15.04 43.89
N VAL A 88 -22.16 14.34 42.77
CA VAL A 88 -22.66 14.87 41.51
C VAL A 88 -24.00 14.20 41.19
N SER A 89 -24.97 14.96 40.69
CA SER A 89 -26.27 14.39 40.35
C SER A 89 -26.13 13.39 39.22
N PHE A 90 -26.89 12.30 39.29
CA PHE A 90 -26.92 11.29 38.24
C PHE A 90 -27.34 11.90 36.89
N HIS A 91 -28.28 12.86 36.93
CA HIS A 91 -28.84 13.51 35.74
C HIS A 91 -27.96 14.64 35.18
N ASP A 92 -26.88 15.01 35.87
CA ASP A 92 -25.98 16.02 35.34
C ASP A 92 -25.31 15.51 34.06
N PRO A 93 -25.11 16.37 33.05
CA PRO A 93 -24.49 15.96 31.80
C PRO A 93 -23.06 15.46 32.04
N ILE A 94 -22.70 14.34 31.40
CA ILE A 94 -21.32 13.83 31.41
C ILE A 94 -20.48 14.72 30.49
N ARG A 95 -19.41 15.30 31.03
CA ARG A 95 -18.50 16.13 30.24
C ARG A 95 -17.70 15.25 29.28
N LYS A 96 -17.65 15.65 28.01
CA LYS A 96 -16.83 14.95 27.01
C LYS A 96 -15.35 15.25 27.25
N LYS A 97 -14.54 14.20 27.33
CA LYS A 97 -13.08 14.31 27.34
C LYS A 97 -12.60 14.66 25.92
N LYS A 98 -11.94 15.81 25.77
CA LYS A 98 -11.39 16.24 24.47
C LYS A 98 -10.10 15.47 24.19
N MET A 99 -10.19 14.44 23.35
CA MET A 99 -9.00 13.70 22.89
C MET A 99 -8.45 14.28 21.59
N THR A 100 -7.13 14.38 21.51
CA THR A 100 -6.39 14.89 20.34
C THR A 100 -6.53 13.97 19.13
N ILE A 101 -6.80 12.67 19.35
CA ILE A 101 -6.98 11.63 18.32
C ILE A 101 -8.01 12.05 17.26
N PHE A 102 -9.20 12.44 17.71
CA PHE A 102 -10.29 12.83 16.80
C PHE A 102 -10.02 14.15 16.08
N SER A 103 -9.24 15.04 16.69
CA SER A 103 -8.85 16.31 16.06
C SER A 103 -7.89 16.08 14.89
N TYR A 104 -7.05 15.04 14.97
CA TYR A 104 -6.14 14.65 13.89
C TYR A 104 -6.90 14.07 12.69
N LEU A 105 -7.95 13.27 12.92
CA LEU A 105 -8.79 12.70 11.86
C LEU A 105 -9.49 13.77 11.01
N ASN A 106 -9.84 14.91 11.63
CA ASN A 106 -10.53 16.01 10.96
C ASN A 106 -9.59 16.91 10.13
N LYS A 107 -8.27 16.75 10.23
CA LYS A 107 -7.30 17.42 9.35
C LYS A 107 -7.19 16.68 8.00
N GLN A 108 -8.31 16.56 7.29
CA GLN A 108 -8.30 16.21 5.87
C GLN A 108 -7.55 17.33 5.11
N LYS A 109 -6.35 17.00 4.63
CA LYS A 109 -5.55 17.88 3.77
C LYS A 109 -6.37 18.19 2.52
N LYS A 110 -6.61 19.48 2.24
CA LYS A 110 -7.05 19.92 0.91
C LYS A 110 -5.99 19.43 -0.08
N ASN A 111 -6.28 18.35 -0.80
CA ASN A 111 -5.40 17.86 -1.86
C ASN A 111 -5.28 18.99 -2.90
N LYS A 112 -4.12 19.65 -2.95
CA LYS A 112 -3.77 20.45 -4.13
C LYS A 112 -3.73 19.46 -5.28
N LYS A 113 -4.65 19.59 -6.23
CA LYS A 113 -4.63 18.83 -7.49
C LYS A 113 -3.26 19.02 -8.12
N GLN A 114 -2.38 18.03 -8.02
CA GLN A 114 -1.17 18.02 -8.82
C GLN A 114 -1.63 17.82 -10.27
N LYS A 115 -1.38 18.84 -11.12
CA LYS A 115 -1.44 18.65 -12.57
C LYS A 115 -0.34 17.64 -12.90
N VAL A 116 -0.73 16.41 -13.19
CA VAL A 116 0.15 15.43 -13.83
C VAL A 116 0.58 16.06 -15.15
N LYS A 117 1.85 16.48 -15.24
CA LYS A 117 2.48 16.75 -16.54
C LYS A 117 2.79 15.38 -17.12
N GLY A 118 2.20 15.08 -18.28
CA GLY A 118 2.40 13.82 -18.98
C GLY A 118 3.89 13.52 -19.15
N ILE A 119 4.26 12.28 -18.85
CA ILE A 119 5.58 11.72 -19.13
C ILE A 119 5.71 11.70 -20.66
N GLN A 120 6.70 12.42 -21.20
CA GLN A 120 7.10 12.23 -22.60
C GLN A 120 7.96 10.97 -22.66
N GLU A 121 7.42 9.96 -23.32
CA GLU A 121 8.09 8.72 -23.66
C GLU A 121 9.15 9.03 -24.74
N ASN A 122 10.41 9.14 -24.34
CA ASN A 122 11.52 9.21 -25.30
C ASN A 122 11.71 7.81 -25.92
N GLN A 123 11.05 7.58 -27.05
CA GLN A 123 11.37 6.48 -27.94
C GLN A 123 12.67 6.81 -28.70
N GLY A 124 13.71 6.04 -28.42
CA GLY A 124 14.87 5.92 -29.30
C GLY A 124 15.10 4.45 -29.55
N TYR A 125 14.65 3.94 -30.69
CA TYR A 125 15.24 2.92 -31.57
C TYR A 125 14.23 2.69 -32.71
N GLY A 126 14.70 2.79 -33.95
CA GLY A 126 13.89 3.06 -35.15
C GLY A 126 13.00 1.91 -35.64
N PRO A 127 12.12 2.19 -36.61
CA PRO A 127 11.18 1.20 -37.12
C PRO A 127 11.84 0.29 -38.16
N GLU A 128 11.97 -1.00 -37.85
CA GLU A 128 11.84 -2.01 -38.90
C GLU A 128 10.36 -2.03 -39.33
N GLU A 129 10.16 -1.84 -40.63
CA GLU A 129 8.85 -1.80 -41.28
C GLU A 129 8.07 -3.10 -41.03
N TYR A 130 6.97 -3.00 -40.30
CA TYR A 130 5.85 -3.94 -40.45
C TYR A 130 4.64 -3.16 -40.95
N VAL A 131 4.45 -3.21 -42.26
CA VAL A 131 3.30 -2.66 -42.96
C VAL A 131 2.08 -3.55 -42.68
N TRP A 132 1.16 -3.06 -41.85
CA TRP A 132 -0.23 -3.52 -41.87
C TRP A 132 -1.10 -2.38 -42.41
N SER A 133 -1.46 -2.50 -43.68
CA SER A 133 -2.39 -1.61 -44.36
C SER A 133 -3.80 -1.83 -43.82
N ALA A 134 -4.34 -0.84 -43.09
CA ALA A 134 -5.76 -0.71 -42.86
C ALA A 134 -6.23 0.63 -43.40
N SER A 135 -6.78 0.57 -44.61
CA SER A 135 -7.49 1.64 -45.29
C SER A 135 -8.73 2.08 -44.49
N HIS A 136 -9.22 3.27 -44.85
CA HIS A 136 -10.50 3.92 -44.50
C HIS A 136 -10.34 5.09 -43.51
N GLY A 137 -10.42 6.28 -44.12
CA GLY A 137 -10.14 7.55 -43.49
C GLY A 137 -11.30 8.15 -42.70
N PHE A 138 -10.93 9.20 -41.97
CA PHE A 138 -11.83 10.27 -41.57
C PHE A 138 -11.04 11.57 -41.64
N SER A 139 -11.42 12.43 -42.58
CA SER A 139 -10.99 13.82 -42.65
C SER A 139 -11.75 14.64 -41.60
N ASN A 140 -11.05 15.48 -40.84
CA ASN A 140 -11.68 16.67 -40.28
C ASN A 140 -10.67 17.82 -40.15
N THR A 141 -10.79 18.77 -41.07
CA THR A 141 -10.06 20.03 -41.15
C THR A 141 -10.49 20.99 -40.04
N ARG A 142 -9.54 21.45 -39.21
CA ARG A 142 -9.76 22.54 -38.23
C ARG A 142 -9.29 23.85 -38.86
N HIS A 143 -10.23 24.74 -39.20
CA HIS A 143 -9.91 26.13 -39.53
C HIS A 143 -9.48 26.89 -38.26
N ARG A 144 -8.33 27.58 -38.36
CA ARG A 144 -7.88 28.64 -37.45
C ARG A 144 -8.17 29.98 -38.12
N PHE A 145 -8.91 30.85 -37.43
CA PHE A 145 -8.74 32.31 -37.45
C PHE A 145 -9.02 32.75 -36.01
N GLY A 146 -8.25 33.62 -35.37
CA GLY A 146 -7.61 34.83 -35.90
C GLY A 146 -8.23 35.96 -35.12
#